data_AF-A0A1F6ZSR8-F1
#
_entry.id   AF-A0A1F6ZSR8-F1
#
_cell.length_a   1.000
_cell.length_b   1.000
_cell.length_c   1.000
_cell.angle_alpha   90.00
_cell.angle_beta   90.00
_cell.angle_gamma   90.00
#
_symmetry.space_group_name_H-M   'P 1'
#
loop_
_entity.id
_entity.type
_entity.pdbx_description
1 polymer ?
#
loop_
_entity_poly.entity_id
_entity_poly.type
_entity_poly.pdbx_seq_one_letter_code
_entity_poly.pdbx_strand_id
1 'polypeptide(L)'
;MPLQGIRYLRPTVQKGIDVMQELSKYSGLINPHYAVVTQVGKIRLIHSSKLEYKTEDKMKYVVLKSPYKTEEFLSNTKQKELPQNCFSDEDGFVVVKYLDGED
;
A
#
# COMPACT_ATOMS: atom_id res chain seq x y z
N MET A 1 -5.41 -6.63 -0.55
CA MET A 1 -6.08 -7.02 -1.80
C MET A 1 -7.37 -6.20 -1.90
N PRO A 2 -7.58 -5.39 -2.95
CA PRO A 2 -8.86 -4.70 -3.14
C PRO A 2 -9.98 -5.72 -3.33
N LEU A 3 -11.10 -5.57 -2.60
CA LEU A 3 -12.29 -6.39 -2.85
C LEU A 3 -12.88 -6.02 -4.23
N GLN A 4 -13.41 -7.03 -4.92
CA GLN A 4 -14.12 -6.83 -6.17
C GLN A 4 -15.47 -6.13 -5.90
N GLY A 5 -15.92 -5.30 -6.85
CA GLY A 5 -17.20 -4.60 -6.77
C GLY A 5 -17.18 -3.30 -5.95
N ILE A 6 -16.24 -3.09 -5.02
CA ILE A 6 -16.23 -1.89 -4.15
C ILE A 6 -15.42 -0.70 -4.70
N ARG A 7 -15.13 -0.66 -6.00
CA ARG A 7 -14.27 0.40 -6.59
C ARG A 7 -14.82 1.80 -6.30
N TYR A 8 -16.13 1.98 -6.37
CA TYR A 8 -16.82 3.26 -6.12
C TYR A 8 -16.78 3.72 -4.66
N LEU A 9 -16.42 2.85 -3.71
CA LEU A 9 -16.22 3.21 -2.30
C LEU A 9 -14.77 3.53 -1.96
N ARG A 10 -13.84 3.34 -2.91
CA ARG A 10 -12.40 3.46 -2.64
C ARG A 10 -11.93 4.90 -2.85
N PRO A 11 -11.56 5.63 -1.78
CA PRO A 11 -10.85 6.88 -1.94
C PRO A 11 -9.44 6.63 -2.47
N THR A 12 -8.82 7.64 -3.06
CA THR A 12 -7.40 7.57 -3.38
C THR A 12 -6.56 7.36 -2.11
N VAL A 13 -5.41 6.70 -2.24
CA VAL A 13 -4.46 6.55 -1.13
C VAL A 13 -4.00 7.92 -0.62
N GLN A 14 -3.84 8.89 -1.52
CA GLN A 14 -3.49 10.27 -1.17
C GLN A 14 -4.50 10.88 -0.21
N LYS A 15 -5.80 10.75 -0.49
CA LYS A 15 -6.86 11.26 0.39
C LYS A 15 -6.79 10.68 1.81
N GLY A 16 -6.38 9.42 1.96
CA GLY A 16 -6.13 8.84 3.27
C GLY A 16 -4.95 9.46 4.01
N ILE A 17 -3.86 9.78 3.29
CA ILE A 17 -2.71 10.52 3.82
C ILE A 17 -3.16 11.92 4.25
N ASP A 18 -3.93 12.61 3.43
CA ASP A 18 -4.40 13.97 3.70
C ASP A 18 -5.28 14.03 4.96
N VAL A 19 -6.21 13.09 5.12
CA VAL A 19 -7.05 12.98 6.32
C VAL A 19 -6.20 12.73 7.57
N MET A 20 -5.23 11.82 7.50
CA MET A 20 -4.34 11.56 8.62
C MET A 20 -3.45 12.78 8.94
N GLN A 21 -3.02 13.54 7.94
CA GLN A 21 -2.28 14.78 8.14
C GLN A 21 -3.13 15.84 8.86
N GLU A 22 -4.40 15.98 8.49
CA GLU A 22 -5.36 16.84 9.20
C GLU A 22 -5.54 16.41 10.66
N LEU A 23 -5.67 15.10 10.91
CA LEU A 23 -5.80 14.55 12.27
C LEU A 23 -4.51 14.70 13.10
N SER A 24 -3.35 14.81 12.45
CA SER A 24 -2.05 14.95 13.12
C SER A 24 -1.87 16.30 13.83
N LYS A 25 -2.77 17.27 13.60
CA LYS A 25 -2.81 18.56 14.33
C LYS A 25 -3.29 18.41 15.77
N TYR A 26 -3.95 17.29 16.10
CA TYR A 26 -4.48 17.00 17.42
C TYR A 26 -3.52 16.12 18.24
N SER A 27 -3.97 15.67 19.42
CA SER A 27 -3.20 14.77 20.28
C SER A 27 -2.78 13.50 19.54
N GLY A 28 -1.52 13.08 19.71
CA GLY A 28 -1.02 11.82 19.15
C GLY A 28 -1.81 10.59 19.61
N LEU A 29 -2.49 10.67 20.77
CA LEU A 29 -3.36 9.59 21.28
C LEU A 29 -4.57 9.31 20.38
N ILE A 30 -5.03 10.30 19.62
CA ILE A 30 -6.19 10.16 18.74
C ILE A 30 -5.81 9.95 17.27
N ASN A 31 -4.51 9.98 16.95
CA ASN A 31 -4.06 9.92 15.56
C ASN A 31 -4.00 8.44 15.10
N PRO A 32 -4.88 8.01 14.17
CA PRO A 32 -4.92 6.63 13.73
C PRO A 32 -3.72 6.30 12.83
N HIS A 33 -3.28 5.04 12.86
CA HIS A 33 -2.37 4.54 11.84
C HIS A 33 -3.11 4.30 10.53
N TYR A 34 -2.81 5.09 9.50
CA TYR A 34 -3.29 4.82 8.15
C TYR A 34 -2.46 3.70 7.51
N ALA A 35 -3.13 2.67 6.97
CA ALA A 35 -2.48 1.53 6.34
C ALA A 35 -3.26 1.04 5.13
N VAL A 36 -2.52 0.67 4.08
CA VAL A 36 -3.05 0.02 2.90
C VAL A 36 -2.94 -1.50 3.06
N VAL A 37 -4.05 -2.21 2.84
CA VAL A 37 -4.10 -3.66 2.94
C VAL A 37 -3.76 -4.28 1.58
N THR A 38 -2.58 -4.88 1.49
CA THR A 38 -2.04 -5.50 0.26
C THR A 38 -2.18 -7.02 0.31
N GLN A 39 -1.59 -7.74 -0.66
CA GLN A 39 -1.49 -9.21 -0.62
C GLN A 39 -0.34 -9.70 0.28
N VAL A 40 0.63 -8.83 0.57
CA VAL A 40 1.82 -9.14 1.39
C VAL A 40 1.68 -8.64 2.84
N GLY A 41 0.55 -8.02 3.18
CA GLY A 41 0.25 -7.52 4.52
C GLY A 41 -0.22 -6.06 4.53
N LYS A 42 -0.14 -5.43 5.71
CA LYS A 42 -0.50 -4.02 5.91
C LYS A 42 0.72 -3.13 5.72
N ILE A 43 0.69 -2.23 4.75
CA ILE A 43 1.73 -1.21 4.56
C ILE A 43 1.24 0.08 5.22
N ARG A 44 1.93 0.51 6.28
CA ARG A 44 1.62 1.77 6.97
C ARG A 44 2.17 2.95 6.18
N LEU A 45 1.33 3.97 6.02
CA LEU A 45 1.71 5.23 5.41
C LEU A 45 1.74 6.32 6.49
N ILE A 46 2.64 7.28 6.32
CA ILE A 46 2.81 8.42 7.21
C ILE A 46 2.57 9.71 6.41
N HIS A 47 2.41 10.84 7.11
CA HIS A 47 2.07 12.12 6.47
C HIS A 47 3.13 12.58 5.46
N SER A 48 4.38 12.13 5.62
CA SER A 48 5.49 12.41 4.70
C SER A 48 5.69 11.33 3.63
N SER A 49 4.80 10.32 3.55
CA SER A 49 4.87 9.28 2.52
C SER A 49 4.65 9.89 1.14
N LYS A 50 5.67 9.79 0.27
CA LYS A 50 5.55 10.13 -1.14
C LYS A 50 5.00 8.92 -1.89
N LEU A 51 3.97 9.15 -2.69
CA LEU A 51 3.33 8.10 -3.49
C LEU A 51 3.91 8.11 -4.90
N GLU A 52 4.42 6.96 -5.32
CA GLU A 52 4.79 6.72 -6.71
C GLU A 52 3.62 6.06 -7.43
N TYR A 53 3.33 6.54 -8.64
CA TYR A 53 2.21 6.06 -9.42
C TYR A 53 2.66 5.41 -10.72
N LYS A 54 1.97 4.34 -11.11
CA LYS A 54 2.08 3.71 -12.42
C LYS A 54 0.70 3.49 -13.01
N THR A 55 0.55 3.70 -14.31
CA THR A 55 -0.69 3.45 -15.03
C THR A 55 -0.51 2.22 -15.92
N GLU A 56 -1.35 1.21 -15.71
CA GLU A 56 -1.36 -0.04 -16.48
C GLU A 56 -2.84 -0.35 -16.80
N ASP A 57 -3.17 -0.73 -18.04
CA ASP A 57 -4.55 -1.07 -18.46
C ASP A 57 -5.62 -0.04 -18.11
N LYS A 58 -5.29 1.26 -18.24
CA LYS A 58 -6.14 2.41 -17.84
C LYS A 58 -6.48 2.46 -16.34
N MET A 59 -5.80 1.67 -15.52
CA MET A 59 -5.92 1.67 -14.08
C MET A 59 -4.70 2.36 -13.45
N LYS A 60 -4.95 3.15 -12.41
CA LYS A 60 -3.92 3.86 -11.65
C LYS A 60 -3.49 3.00 -10.46
N TYR A 61 -2.21 2.71 -10.37
CA TYR A 61 -1.60 1.94 -9.28
C TYR A 61 -0.65 2.83 -8.48
N VAL A 62 -0.65 2.64 -7.16
CA VAL A 62 0.35 3.16 -6.23
C VAL A 62 1.41 2.07 -6.03
N VAL A 63 2.68 2.42 -6.20
CA VAL A 63 3.81 1.52 -5.94
C VAL A 63 4.24 1.70 -4.48
N LEU A 64 4.17 0.64 -3.70
CA LEU A 64 4.44 0.65 -2.27
C LEU A 64 5.53 -0.35 -1.91
N LYS A 65 6.65 0.13 -1.34
CA LYS A 65 7.68 -0.72 -0.76
C LYS A 65 7.22 -1.23 0.60
N SER A 66 7.25 -2.54 0.79
CA SER A 66 6.94 -3.19 2.07
C SER A 66 8.20 -3.29 2.95
N PRO A 67 8.06 -3.53 4.26
CA PRO A 67 9.20 -3.74 5.15
C PRO A 67 9.80 -5.16 5.04
N TYR A 68 9.20 -6.05 4.23
CA TYR A 68 9.60 -7.45 4.17
C TYR A 68 10.63 -7.66 3.06
N LYS A 69 11.71 -8.38 3.36
CA LYS A 69 12.58 -8.93 2.32
C LYS A 69 11.87 -10.07 1.59
N THR A 70 12.11 -10.18 0.28
CA THR A 70 11.48 -11.19 -0.58
C THR A 70 11.72 -12.61 -0.07
N GLU A 71 12.98 -12.95 0.26
CA GLU A 71 13.34 -14.28 0.75
C GLU A 71 12.70 -14.61 2.11
N GLU A 72 12.69 -13.64 3.03
CA GLU A 72 12.06 -13.77 4.34
C GLU A 72 10.53 -13.91 4.21
N PHE A 73 9.91 -13.14 3.33
CA PHE A 73 8.48 -13.23 3.07
C PHE A 73 8.10 -14.61 2.54
N LEU A 74 8.82 -15.11 1.53
CA LEU A 74 8.54 -16.42 0.93
C LEU A 74 8.76 -17.57 1.92
N SER A 75 9.84 -17.52 2.70
CA SER A 75 10.13 -18.55 3.71
C SER A 75 9.09 -18.56 4.83
N ASN A 76 8.68 -17.40 5.34
CA ASN A 76 7.68 -17.28 6.40
C ASN A 76 6.27 -17.68 5.94
N THR A 77 5.88 -17.32 4.71
CA THR A 77 4.57 -17.65 4.15
C THR A 77 4.51 -19.03 3.52
N LYS A 78 5.66 -19.71 3.38
CA LYS A 78 5.83 -20.98 2.65
C LYS A 78 5.33 -20.91 1.21
N GLN A 79 5.39 -19.72 0.60
CA GLN A 79 5.06 -19.52 -0.80
C GLN A 79 6.30 -19.74 -1.67
N LYS A 80 6.09 -20.23 -2.90
CA LYS A 80 7.18 -20.41 -3.87
C LYS A 80 7.51 -19.12 -4.61
N GLU A 81 6.52 -18.25 -4.78
CA GLU A 81 6.59 -17.04 -5.60
C GLU A 81 5.82 -15.91 -4.93
N LEU A 82 6.15 -14.67 -5.28
CA LEU A 82 5.44 -13.50 -4.78
C LEU A 82 4.00 -13.46 -5.30
N PRO A 83 3.06 -12.89 -4.53
CA PRO A 83 1.69 -12.69 -5.00
C PRO A 83 1.63 -11.82 -6.25
N GLN A 84 0.49 -11.88 -6.95
CA GLN A 84 0.26 -11.06 -8.13
C GLN A 84 0.48 -9.56 -7.81
N ASN A 85 1.00 -8.81 -8.78
CA ASN A 85 1.30 -7.39 -8.64
C ASN A 85 2.37 -7.06 -7.57
N CYS A 86 3.10 -8.06 -7.08
CA CYS A 86 4.25 -7.88 -6.19
C CYS A 86 5.54 -8.25 -6.93
N PHE A 87 6.62 -7.54 -6.64
CA PHE A 87 7.95 -7.78 -7.23
C PHE A 87 9.04 -7.43 -6.22
N SER A 88 10.26 -7.94 -6.43
CA SER A 88 11.42 -7.55 -5.61
C SER A 88 12.06 -6.29 -6.17
N ASP A 89 12.46 -5.36 -5.31
CA ASP A 89 13.37 -4.28 -5.70
C ASP A 89 14.84 -4.70 -5.67
N GLU A 90 15.72 -3.77 -6.04
CA GLU A 90 17.17 -3.94 -6.08
C GLU A 90 17.79 -4.26 -4.71
N ASP A 91 17.15 -3.79 -3.62
CA ASP A 91 17.56 -4.03 -2.24
C ASP A 91 17.01 -5.37 -1.69
N GLY A 92 16.23 -6.11 -2.49
CA GLY A 92 15.62 -7.39 -2.11
C GLY A 92 14.34 -7.26 -1.28
N PHE A 93 13.71 -6.08 -1.21
CA PHE A 93 12.43 -5.86 -0.54
C PHE A 93 11.25 -6.12 -1.47
N VAL A 94 10.14 -6.58 -0.88
CA VAL A 94 8.90 -6.77 -1.62
C VAL A 94 8.23 -5.43 -1.87
N VAL A 95 7.98 -5.12 -3.13
CA VAL A 95 7.25 -3.96 -3.62
C VAL A 95 5.90 -4.42 -4.19
N VAL A 96 4.85 -3.63 -3.95
CA VAL A 96 3.48 -3.93 -4.35
C VAL A 96 2.93 -2.84 -5.25
N LYS A 97 2.33 -3.22 -6.39
CA LYS A 97 1.44 -2.35 -7.17
C LYS A 97 0.02 -2.45 -6.61
N TYR A 98 -0.39 -1.45 -5.86
CA TYR A 98 -1.72 -1.37 -5.25
C TYR A 98 -2.67 -0.56 -6.13
N LEU A 99 -3.83 -1.11 -6.48
CA LEU A 99 -4.84 -0.42 -7.28
C LEU A 99 -5.47 0.74 -6.50
N ASP A 100 -5.26 1.96 -6.97
CA ASP A 100 -5.72 3.19 -6.32
C ASP A 100 -7.24 3.39 -6.45
N GLY A 101 -7.77 4.37 -5.71
CA GLY A 101 -9.10 4.93 -5.91
C GLY A 101 -9.15 5.96 -7.04
N GLU A 102 -10.36 6.43 -7.37
CA GLU A 102 -10.56 7.42 -8.46
C GLU A 102 -11.15 8.75 -8.01
N ASP A 103 -11.59 8.84 -6.74
CA ASP A 103 -12.27 9.98 -6.10
C ASP A 103 -13.59 10.46 -6.71
#